data_AF-A0A8T7E3C2-F1
#
_entry.id   AF-A0A8T7E3C2-F1
#
_cell.length_a   1.000
_cell.length_b   1.000
_cell.length_c   1.000
_cell.angle_alpha   90.00
_cell.angle_beta   90.00
_cell.angle_gamma   90.00
#
_symmetry.space_group_name_H-M   'P 1'
#
loop_
_entity.id
_entity.type
_entity.pdbx_description
1 polymer ?
#
loop_
_entity_poly.entity_id
_entity_poly.type
_entity_poly.pdbx_seq_one_letter_code
_entity_poly.pdbx_strand_id
1 'polypeptide(L)'
;LRRLLAALEVASAGDWPRTRPVSFATMFALAGHHWQIDSDALRLAFAWSWLENQVAAATKLVPLGQTEAQRILLALTPHLEAACQTAARIDDADIGTSLPGLAILSARHETQNVRLFSS
;
A
#
# COMPACT_ATOMS: atom_id res chain seq x y z
N LEU A 1 -9.01 0.04 8.38
CA LEU A 1 -8.66 1.44 8.73
C LEU A 1 -9.87 2.30 9.06
N ARG A 2 -10.92 2.39 8.22
CA ARG A 2 -12.15 3.17 8.52
C ARG A 2 -12.69 3.04 9.96
N ARG A 3 -12.91 1.81 10.44
CA ARG A 3 -13.43 1.58 11.81
C ARG A 3 -12.51 2.15 12.89
N LEU A 4 -11.20 2.04 12.69
CA LEU A 4 -10.21 2.59 13.61
C LEU A 4 -10.28 4.12 13.60
N LEU A 5 -10.28 4.75 12.43
CA LEU A 5 -10.35 6.21 12.31
C LEU A 5 -11.64 6.78 12.90
N ALA A 6 -12.78 6.10 12.68
CA ALA A 6 -14.04 6.48 13.33
C ALA A 6 -13.98 6.37 14.85
N ALA A 7 -13.32 5.34 15.39
CA ALA A 7 -13.12 5.19 16.84
C ALA A 7 -12.14 6.21 17.43
N LEU A 8 -11.24 6.75 16.61
CA LEU A 8 -10.33 7.84 16.95
C LEU A 8 -10.92 9.23 16.67
N GLU A 9 -12.23 9.31 16.37
CA GLU A 9 -12.95 10.57 16.13
C GLU A 9 -12.39 11.40 14.97
N VAL A 10 -11.75 10.75 14.00
CA VAL A 10 -11.29 11.40 12.77
C VAL A 10 -12.50 11.82 11.95
N ALA A 11 -12.72 13.14 11.87
CA ALA A 11 -13.82 13.74 11.13
C ALA A 11 -13.92 13.16 9.71
N SER A 12 -15.13 12.97 9.21
CA SER A 12 -15.46 12.39 7.89
C SER A 12 -15.15 10.90 7.66
N ALA A 13 -14.46 10.20 8.57
CA ALA A 13 -14.23 8.75 8.42
C ALA A 13 -15.54 7.92 8.53
N GLY A 14 -16.51 8.42 9.32
CA GLY A 14 -17.84 7.83 9.50
C GLY A 14 -18.84 8.16 8.39
N ASP A 15 -18.60 9.25 7.66
CA ASP A 15 -19.55 9.82 6.70
C ASP A 15 -19.52 9.10 5.34
N TRP A 16 -18.49 8.28 5.10
CA TRP A 16 -18.36 7.55 3.85
C TRP A 16 -19.38 6.40 3.74
N PRO A 17 -20.08 6.26 2.60
CA PRO A 17 -21.13 5.27 2.42
C PRO A 17 -20.63 3.86 2.75
N ARG A 18 -21.34 3.15 3.63
CA ARG A 18 -20.99 1.75 3.97
C ARG A 18 -21.17 0.80 2.79
N THR A 19 -21.95 1.20 1.80
CA THR A 19 -22.26 0.46 0.57
C THR A 19 -21.13 0.49 -0.46
N ARG A 20 -20.16 1.40 -0.33
CA ARG A 20 -18.97 1.40 -1.18
C ARG A 20 -17.74 0.96 -0.39
N PRO A 21 -16.99 -0.05 -0.85
CA PRO A 21 -15.70 -0.37 -0.25
C PRO A 21 -14.75 0.82 -0.46
N VAL A 22 -13.99 1.13 0.59
CA VAL A 22 -12.98 2.18 0.54
C VAL A 22 -11.61 1.53 0.68
N SER A 23 -10.69 1.90 -0.20
CA SER A 23 -9.35 1.35 -0.18
C SER A 23 -8.60 1.75 1.10
N PHE A 24 -7.60 0.95 1.47
CA PHE A 24 -6.70 1.30 2.56
C PHE A 24 -5.96 2.62 2.28
N ALA A 25 -5.50 2.83 1.04
CA ALA A 25 -4.80 4.05 0.62
C ALA A 25 -5.63 5.31 0.85
N THR A 26 -6.91 5.28 0.49
CA THR A 26 -7.84 6.40 0.68
C THR A 26 -8.02 6.73 2.17
N MET A 27 -8.19 5.71 3.01
CA MET A 27 -8.32 5.91 4.46
C MET A 27 -7.01 6.36 5.10
N PHE A 28 -5.87 5.91 4.57
CA PHE A 28 -4.55 6.35 5.02
C PHE A 28 -4.31 7.82 4.69
N ALA A 29 -4.68 8.25 3.48
CA ALA A 29 -4.66 9.64 3.06
C ALA A 29 -5.56 10.52 3.94
N LEU A 30 -6.78 10.06 4.25
CA LEU A 30 -7.69 10.76 5.16
C LEU A 30 -7.08 10.95 6.56
N ALA A 31 -6.45 9.90 7.10
CA ALA A 31 -5.79 9.97 8.40
C ALA A 31 -4.63 10.99 8.40
N GLY A 32 -3.78 10.94 7.36
CA GLY A 32 -2.68 11.89 7.21
C GLY A 32 -3.16 13.33 7.05
N HIS A 33 -4.24 13.55 6.31
CA HIS A 33 -4.87 14.87 6.19
C HIS A 33 -5.39 15.38 7.54
N HIS A 34 -6.10 14.54 8.29
CA HIS A 34 -6.64 14.91 9.61
C HIS A 34 -5.55 15.32 10.61
N TRP A 35 -4.41 14.60 10.62
CA TRP A 35 -3.27 14.92 11.46
C TRP A 35 -2.27 15.91 10.84
N GLN A 36 -2.61 16.51 9.70
CA GLN A 36 -1.78 17.49 9.00
C GLN A 36 -0.35 16.99 8.71
N ILE A 37 -0.22 15.71 8.37
CA ILE A 37 1.06 15.13 7.95
C ILE A 37 1.40 15.67 6.55
N ASP A 38 2.65 16.08 6.38
CA ASP A 38 3.17 16.49 5.08
C ASP A 38 2.91 15.43 4.00
N SER A 39 2.52 15.88 2.80
CA SER A 39 2.07 14.97 1.75
C SER A 39 3.20 14.10 1.18
N ASP A 40 4.43 14.61 1.13
CA ASP A 40 5.59 13.83 0.68
C ASP A 40 5.95 12.78 1.72
N ALA A 41 5.97 13.17 3.00
CA ALA A 41 6.19 12.24 4.11
C ALA A 41 5.11 11.14 4.17
N LEU A 42 3.84 11.50 3.94
CA LEU A 42 2.72 10.56 3.96
C LEU A 42 2.81 9.54 2.80
N ARG A 43 3.13 10.01 1.59
CA ARG A 43 3.36 9.14 0.42
C ARG A 43 4.51 8.18 0.67
N LEU A 44 5.63 8.68 1.19
CA LEU A 44 6.80 7.87 1.52
C LEU A 44 6.47 6.81 2.58
N ALA A 45 5.78 7.18 3.65
CA ALA A 45 5.38 6.26 4.71
C ALA A 45 4.44 5.16 4.19
N PHE A 46 3.48 5.52 3.34
CA PHE A 46 2.59 4.55 2.70
C PHE A 46 3.37 3.55 1.84
N ALA A 47 4.23 4.07 0.96
CA ALA A 47 5.02 3.25 0.05
C ALA A 47 5.99 2.33 0.82
N TRP A 48 6.62 2.84 1.89
CA TRP A 48 7.50 2.07 2.76
C TRP A 48 6.75 0.93 3.45
N SER A 49 5.58 1.21 4.03
CA SER A 49 4.75 0.18 4.67
C SER A 49 4.31 -0.90 3.68
N TRP A 50 4.01 -0.52 2.44
CA TRP A 50 3.73 -1.48 1.38
C TRP A 50 4.96 -2.34 1.08
N LEU A 51 6.12 -1.73 0.86
CA LEU A 51 7.36 -2.44 0.53
C LEU A 51 7.78 -3.42 1.64
N GLU A 52 7.73 -2.97 2.90
CA GLU A 52 8.06 -3.81 4.05
C GLU A 52 7.20 -5.07 4.09
N ASN A 53 5.89 -4.94 3.84
CA ASN A 53 4.98 -6.08 3.76
C ASN A 53 5.34 -7.03 2.60
N GLN A 54 5.73 -6.49 1.44
CA GLN A 54 6.18 -7.31 0.32
C GLN A 54 7.46 -8.09 0.64
N VAL A 55 8.43 -7.45 1.30
CA VAL A 55 9.68 -8.12 1.72
C VAL A 55 9.39 -9.17 2.79
N ALA A 56 8.50 -8.88 3.75
CA ALA A 56 8.08 -9.84 4.78
C ALA A 56 7.32 -11.04 4.19
N ALA A 57 6.60 -10.87 3.09
CA ALA A 57 6.02 -11.98 2.35
C ALA A 57 7.10 -12.78 1.61
N ALA A 58 8.04 -12.10 0.95
CA ALA A 58 9.14 -12.72 0.23
C ALA A 58 10.04 -13.58 1.14
N THR A 59 10.31 -13.14 2.38
CA THR A 59 11.11 -13.93 3.33
C THR A 59 10.46 -15.27 3.67
N LYS A 60 9.12 -15.35 3.68
CA LYS A 60 8.38 -16.59 3.92
C LYS A 60 8.28 -17.50 2.70
N LEU A 61 8.32 -16.93 1.50
CA LEU A 61 8.15 -17.66 0.24
C LEU A 61 9.48 -18.13 -0.39
N VAL A 62 10.55 -17.34 -0.28
CA VAL A 62 11.86 -17.54 -0.92
C VAL A 62 12.96 -17.88 0.12
N PRO A 63 12.58 -18.46 1.26
CA PRO A 63 13.33 -18.54 2.53
C PRO A 63 14.53 -17.57 2.70
N LEU A 64 14.27 -16.25 2.69
CA LEU A 64 15.32 -15.26 2.88
C LEU A 64 15.64 -15.04 4.37
N GLY A 65 16.93 -14.86 4.69
CA GLY A 65 17.38 -14.43 6.00
C GLY A 65 17.08 -12.96 6.29
N GLN A 66 17.16 -12.57 7.57
CA GLN A 66 16.91 -11.17 7.99
C GLN A 66 17.87 -10.17 7.33
N THR A 67 19.16 -10.51 7.24
CA THR A 67 20.15 -9.65 6.57
C THR A 67 19.86 -9.51 5.07
N GLU A 68 19.33 -10.54 4.42
CA GLU A 68 18.90 -10.46 3.00
C GLU A 68 17.70 -9.54 2.84
N ALA A 69 16.70 -9.67 3.69
CA ALA A 69 15.53 -8.79 3.70
C ALA A 69 15.93 -7.32 3.88
N GLN A 70 16.82 -7.02 4.83
CA GLN A 70 17.32 -5.65 5.05
C GLN A 70 18.10 -5.12 3.84
N ARG A 71 18.92 -5.96 3.19
CA ARG A 71 19.62 -5.56 1.95
C ARG A 71 18.65 -5.23 0.82
N ILE A 72 17.55 -5.99 0.69
CA ILE A 72 16.51 -5.70 -0.30
C ILE A 72 15.82 -4.37 0.00
N LEU A 73 15.44 -4.12 1.25
CA LEU A 73 14.84 -2.84 1.65
C LEU A 73 15.75 -1.66 1.32
N LEU A 74 17.03 -1.73 1.71
CA LEU A 74 18.02 -0.69 1.42
C LEU A 74 18.22 -0.47 -0.08
N ALA A 75 18.27 -1.55 -0.88
CA ALA A 75 18.43 -1.44 -2.32
C ALA A 75 17.21 -0.83 -3.03
N LEU A 76 16.02 -0.98 -2.46
CA LEU A 76 14.77 -0.48 -3.03
C LEU A 76 14.40 0.93 -2.56
N THR A 77 15.02 1.45 -1.49
CA THR A 77 14.78 2.82 -1.00
C THR A 77 14.83 3.89 -2.10
N PRO A 78 15.88 3.95 -2.96
CA PRO A 78 15.94 4.99 -4.00
C PRO A 78 14.84 4.87 -5.05
N HIS A 79 14.40 3.64 -5.35
CA HIS A 79 13.32 3.37 -6.29
C HIS A 79 11.97 3.83 -5.71
N LEU A 80 11.80 3.67 -4.40
CA LEU A 80 10.61 4.07 -3.68
C LEU A 80 10.49 5.60 -3.60
N GLU A 81 11.59 6.31 -3.38
CA GLU A 81 11.66 7.77 -3.46
C GLU A 81 11.31 8.27 -4.88
N ALA A 82 11.90 7.68 -5.91
CA ALA A 82 11.61 8.04 -7.31
C ALA A 82 10.13 7.78 -7.67
N ALA A 83 9.54 6.68 -7.18
CA ALA A 83 8.13 6.39 -7.36
C ALA A 83 7.24 7.44 -6.66
N CYS A 84 7.59 7.86 -5.44
CA CYS A 84 6.85 8.91 -4.72
C CYS A 84 6.92 10.26 -5.44
N GLN A 85 8.07 10.61 -6.01
CA GLN A 85 8.24 11.83 -6.82
C GLN A 85 7.43 11.77 -8.11
N THR A 86 7.33 10.60 -8.72
CA THR A 86 6.50 10.39 -9.93
C THR A 86 5.02 10.53 -9.58
N ALA A 87 4.57 9.86 -8.50
CA ALA A 87 3.20 9.93 -8.02
C ALA A 87 2.75 11.36 -7.69
N ALA A 88 3.67 12.22 -7.21
CA ALA A 88 3.40 13.62 -6.92
C ALA A 88 3.01 14.46 -8.14
N ARG A 89 3.34 13.99 -9.36
CA ARG A 89 3.20 14.72 -10.62
C ARG A 89 2.15 14.12 -11.55
N ILE A 90 1.51 13.03 -11.14
CA ILE A 90 0.47 12.38 -11.93
C ILE A 90 -0.83 13.11 -11.64
N ASP A 91 -1.43 13.69 -12.68
CA ASP A 91 -2.76 14.26 -12.61
C ASP A 91 -3.82 13.15 -12.54
N ASP A 92 -4.98 13.44 -11.97
CA ASP A 92 -6.06 12.47 -11.79
C ASP A 92 -6.50 11.80 -13.12
N ALA A 93 -6.46 12.55 -14.23
CA ALA A 93 -6.80 12.05 -15.57
C ALA A 93 -5.78 11.04 -16.11
N ASP A 94 -4.56 11.06 -15.59
CA ASP A 94 -3.44 10.20 -15.99
C ASP A 94 -3.24 9.01 -15.04
N ILE A 95 -4.10 8.87 -14.02
CA ILE A 95 -4.10 7.69 -13.15
C ILE A 95 -4.47 6.47 -14.01
N GLY A 96 -3.50 5.57 -14.19
CA GLY A 96 -3.63 4.37 -15.00
C GLY A 96 -4.81 3.49 -14.56
N THR A 97 -5.49 2.91 -15.55
CA THR A 97 -6.75 2.16 -15.32
C THR A 97 -6.54 0.67 -15.05
N SER A 98 -5.35 0.10 -15.31
CA SER A 98 -5.09 -1.31 -15.05
C SER A 98 -3.62 -1.69 -14.92
N LEU A 99 -3.38 -2.77 -14.17
CA LEU A 99 -2.10 -3.48 -14.07
C LEU A 99 -2.30 -4.92 -14.59
N PRO A 100 -2.28 -5.16 -15.91
CA PRO A 100 -2.70 -6.44 -16.49
C PRO A 100 -1.88 -7.62 -15.99
N GLY A 101 -0.56 -7.45 -15.81
CA GLY A 101 0.30 -8.47 -15.24
C GLY A 101 -0.10 -8.84 -13.80
N LEU A 102 -0.41 -7.84 -12.97
CA LEU A 102 -0.89 -8.06 -11.61
C LEU A 102 -2.24 -8.79 -11.62
N ALA A 103 -3.18 -8.35 -12.47
CA ALA A 103 -4.50 -8.98 -12.57
C ALA A 103 -4.41 -10.48 -12.94
N ILE A 104 -3.54 -10.83 -13.90
CA ILE A 104 -3.30 -12.23 -14.28
C ILE A 104 -2.71 -13.03 -13.11
N LEU A 105 -1.71 -12.47 -12.41
CA LEU A 105 -1.08 -13.13 -11.27
C LEU A 105 -2.06 -13.31 -10.10
N SER A 106 -2.93 -12.32 -9.84
CA SER A 106 -4.00 -12.42 -8.84
C SER A 106 -5.02 -13.51 -9.18
N ALA A 107 -5.46 -13.59 -10.44
CA ALA A 107 -6.38 -14.65 -10.87
C ALA A 107 -5.75 -16.05 -10.73
N ARG A 108 -4.44 -16.18 -11.00
CA ARG A 108 -3.72 -17.44 -10.75
C ARG A 108 -3.64 -17.77 -9.27
N HIS A 109 -3.36 -16.78 -8.42
CA HIS A 109 -3.31 -16.95 -6.96
C HIS A 109 -4.65 -17.46 -6.40
N GLU A 110 -5.78 -17.01 -6.95
CA GLU A 110 -7.10 -17.49 -6.55
C GLU A 110 -7.25 -19.01 -6.72
N THR A 111 -6.63 -19.58 -7.76
CA THR A 111 -6.71 -21.01 -8.12
C THR A 111 -5.61 -21.89 -7.53
N GLN A 112 -4.71 -21.34 -6.70
CA GLN A 112 -3.62 -22.12 -6.10
C GLN A 112 -4.14 -23.10 -5.03
N ASN A 113 -3.72 -24.37 -5.14
CA ASN A 113 -4.13 -25.45 -4.23
C ASN A 113 -3.65 -25.26 -2.79
N VAL A 114 -2.48 -24.63 -2.61
CA VAL A 114 -1.90 -24.32 -1.30
C VAL A 114 -1.56 -22.84 -1.29
N ARG A 115 -2.12 -22.09 -0.33
CA ARG A 115 -1.92 -20.64 -0.19
C ARG A 115 -1.51 -20.33 1.24
N LEU A 116 -0.38 -19.63 1.36
CA LEU A 116 0.10 -19.11 2.64
C LEU A 116 -0.53 -17.74 2.97
N PHE A 117 -0.98 -17.02 1.95
CA PHE A 117 -1.58 -15.69 2.06
C PHE A 117 -2.97 -15.66 1.44
N SER A 118 -3.85 -14.84 2.01
CA SER A 118 -5.19 -14.57 1.50
C SER A 118 -5.23 -13.18 0.86
N SER A 119 -4.56 -13.02 -0.29
CA SER A 119 -4.75 -11.86 -1.17
C SER A 119 -5.98 -12.05 -2.04
#